data_AF-A0A497DEC8-F1
#
_entry.id   AF-A0A497DEC8-F1
#
_cell.length_a   1.000
_cell.length_b   1.000
_cell.length_c   1.000
_cell.angle_alpha   90.00
_cell.angle_beta   90.00
_cell.angle_gamma   90.00
#
_symmetry.space_group_name_H-M   'P 1'
#
loop_
_entity.id
_entity.type
_entity.pdbx_description
1 polymer ?
#
loop_
_entity_poly.entity_id
_entity_poly.type
_entity_poly.pdbx_seq_one_letter_code
_entity_poly.pdbx_strand_id
1 'polypeptide(L)'
;KIHGYKEGVDHSDPLYWYGSDREQIDKLIGEDPGMSTMISERVQLIKAQVVWAVREEMARTLEDCLSRRIRALQLDARECIRIAPEVAAIMAFELGKDKAWESEQVEAFTRLSTLHLLN
;
A
#
# COMPACT_ATOMS: atom_id res chain seq x y z
N LYS A 1 -26.74 -2.22 14.03
CA LYS A 1 -25.88 -2.72 12.93
C LYS A 1 -24.56 -1.98 13.00
N ILE A 2 -23.46 -2.68 13.25
CA ILE A 2 -22.11 -2.08 13.32
C ILE A 2 -21.64 -1.85 11.88
N HIS A 3 -21.10 -0.67 11.60
CA HIS A 3 -20.61 -0.26 10.29
C HIS A 3 -19.43 -1.18 9.85
N GLY A 4 -19.42 -1.64 8.60
CA GLY A 4 -18.30 -2.43 8.04
C GLY A 4 -18.41 -3.96 8.07
N TYR A 5 -19.51 -4.55 8.56
CA TYR A 5 -19.69 -6.00 8.57
C TYR A 5 -20.28 -6.53 7.24
N LYS A 6 -19.56 -7.43 6.57
CA LYS A 6 -20.00 -8.15 5.36
C LYS A 6 -19.85 -9.66 5.60
N GLU A 7 -20.92 -10.44 5.39
CA GLU A 7 -20.88 -11.92 5.45
C GLU A 7 -20.27 -12.49 4.15
N GLY A 8 -19.51 -13.59 4.23
CA GLY A 8 -18.94 -14.26 3.04
C GLY A 8 -17.58 -13.70 2.61
N VAL A 9 -16.68 -13.53 3.58
CA VAL A 9 -15.34 -12.99 3.45
C VAL A 9 -14.44 -13.94 2.68
N ASP A 10 -13.98 -13.53 1.50
CA ASP A 10 -12.87 -14.20 0.84
C ASP A 10 -11.54 -13.61 1.35
N HIS A 11 -10.79 -14.40 2.11
CA HIS A 11 -9.48 -13.99 2.65
C HIS A 11 -8.39 -13.92 1.58
N SER A 12 -8.65 -14.41 0.36
CA SER A 12 -7.76 -14.24 -0.79
C SER A 12 -7.97 -12.92 -1.53
N ASP A 13 -8.99 -12.14 -1.17
CA ASP A 13 -9.24 -10.82 -1.72
C ASP A 13 -8.36 -9.77 -1.02
N PRO A 14 -7.39 -9.15 -1.74
CA PRO A 14 -6.50 -8.12 -1.19
C PRO A 14 -7.22 -6.93 -0.57
N LEU A 15 -8.50 -6.72 -0.92
CA LEU A 15 -9.28 -5.57 -0.54
C LEU A 15 -10.35 -5.89 0.52
N TYR A 16 -10.35 -7.11 1.07
CA TYR A 16 -11.35 -7.56 2.04
C TYR A 16 -11.47 -6.63 3.28
N TRP A 17 -10.38 -5.99 3.69
CA TRP A 17 -10.32 -5.15 4.89
C TRP A 17 -10.87 -3.73 4.72
N TYR A 18 -11.20 -3.29 3.50
CA TYR A 18 -11.63 -1.91 3.24
C TYR A 18 -13.11 -1.63 3.55
N GLY A 19 -13.92 -2.64 3.87
CA GLY A 19 -15.32 -2.42 4.27
C GLY A 19 -16.10 -1.58 3.24
N SER A 20 -16.58 -0.40 3.64
CA SER A 20 -17.30 0.55 2.77
C SER A 20 -16.41 1.26 1.75
N ASP A 21 -15.11 1.38 2.01
CA ASP A 21 -14.16 2.05 1.11
C ASP A 21 -13.82 1.19 -0.11
N ARG A 22 -14.22 -0.09 -0.08
CA ARG A 22 -14.10 -1.02 -1.20
C ARG A 22 -14.72 -0.48 -2.48
N GLU A 23 -15.90 0.13 -2.41
CA GLU A 23 -16.59 0.67 -3.59
C GLU A 23 -15.76 1.75 -4.29
N GLN A 24 -14.99 2.52 -3.52
CA GLN A 24 -14.18 3.60 -4.05
C GLN A 24 -12.88 3.07 -4.67
N ILE A 25 -12.29 2.02 -4.09
CA ILE A 25 -11.15 1.31 -4.68
C ILE A 25 -11.57 0.59 -5.97
N ASP A 26 -12.74 -0.05 -5.98
CA ASP A 26 -13.29 -0.67 -7.19
C ASP A 26 -13.52 0.39 -8.29
N LYS A 27 -13.94 1.61 -7.91
CA LYS A 27 -14.05 2.72 -8.85
C LYS A 27 -12.69 3.15 -9.41
N LEU A 28 -11.65 3.27 -8.57
CA LEU A 28 -10.28 3.54 -9.03
C LEU A 28 -9.81 2.47 -10.03
N ILE A 29 -10.13 1.20 -9.77
CA ILE A 29 -9.83 0.08 -10.68
C ILE A 29 -10.62 0.17 -11.99
N GLY A 30 -11.88 0.61 -11.93
CA GLY A 30 -12.70 0.83 -13.13
C GLY A 30 -12.22 2.01 -13.99
N GLU A 31 -11.65 3.05 -13.37
CA GLU A 31 -11.11 4.24 -14.06
C GLU A 31 -9.76 3.96 -14.74
N ASP A 32 -8.90 3.16 -14.11
CA ASP A 32 -7.64 2.68 -14.69
C ASP A 32 -7.45 1.18 -14.38
N PRO A 33 -7.61 0.27 -15.36
CA PRO A 33 -7.41 -1.16 -15.16
C PRO A 33 -6.03 -1.52 -14.59
N GLY A 34 -5.01 -0.69 -14.82
CA GLY A 34 -3.67 -0.85 -14.26
C GLY A 34 -3.65 -0.81 -12.73
N MET A 35 -4.65 -0.21 -12.08
CA MET A 35 -4.77 -0.15 -10.61
C MET A 35 -4.98 -1.52 -9.97
N SER A 36 -5.47 -2.50 -10.73
CA SER A 36 -5.60 -3.90 -10.28
C SER A 36 -4.27 -4.68 -10.29
N THR A 37 -3.18 -4.08 -10.79
CA THR A 37 -1.88 -4.76 -10.87
C THR A 37 -1.36 -5.11 -9.48
N MET A 38 -1.00 -6.38 -9.31
CA MET A 38 -0.37 -6.90 -8.09
C MET A 38 1.06 -6.39 -7.95
N ILE A 39 1.36 -5.75 -6.82
CA ILE A 39 2.71 -5.36 -6.39
C ILE A 39 3.35 -6.52 -5.61
N SER A 40 2.56 -7.18 -4.75
CA SER A 40 3.00 -8.35 -4.01
C SER A 40 1.84 -9.26 -3.62
N GLU A 41 1.90 -10.52 -4.04
CA GLU A 41 1.00 -11.57 -3.55
C GLU A 41 1.27 -11.90 -2.08
N ARG A 42 2.52 -11.74 -1.61
CA ARG A 42 2.90 -12.14 -0.26
C ARG A 42 2.29 -11.27 0.82
N VAL A 43 2.14 -9.97 0.56
CA VAL A 43 1.44 -9.03 1.44
C VAL A 43 0.07 -8.60 0.90
N GLN A 44 -0.41 -9.26 -0.17
CA GLN A 44 -1.69 -8.98 -0.82
C GLN A 44 -1.87 -7.48 -1.10
N LEU A 45 -0.92 -6.92 -1.86
CA LEU A 45 -0.86 -5.50 -2.19
C LEU A 45 -0.99 -5.27 -3.69
N ILE A 46 -1.99 -4.48 -4.09
CA ILE A 46 -2.18 -3.96 -5.45
C ILE A 46 -1.94 -2.45 -5.52
N LYS A 47 -1.76 -1.91 -6.72
CA LYS A 47 -1.51 -0.47 -6.94
C LYS A 47 -2.61 0.44 -6.39
N ALA A 48 -3.88 0.06 -6.55
CA ALA A 48 -5.02 0.84 -6.09
C ALA A 48 -4.94 1.20 -4.60
N GLN A 49 -4.43 0.28 -3.77
CA GLN A 49 -4.29 0.47 -2.32
C GLN A 49 -3.28 1.56 -1.97
N VAL A 50 -2.17 1.64 -2.73
CA VAL A 50 -1.16 2.69 -2.55
C VAL A 50 -1.73 4.06 -2.94
N VAL A 51 -2.41 4.13 -4.08
CA VAL A 51 -3.05 5.37 -4.56
C VAL A 51 -4.11 5.84 -3.58
N TRP A 52 -4.95 4.92 -3.10
CA TRP A 52 -5.96 5.20 -2.06
C TRP A 52 -5.32 5.75 -0.79
N ALA A 53 -4.27 5.07 -0.29
CA ALA A 53 -3.56 5.52 0.91
C ALA A 53 -3.02 6.95 0.76
N VAL A 54 -2.53 7.34 -0.42
CA VAL A 54 -2.02 8.69 -0.68
C VAL A 54 -3.15 9.72 -0.77
N ARG A 55 -4.19 9.43 -1.56
CA ARG A 55 -5.26 10.39 -1.89
C ARG A 55 -6.21 10.60 -0.71
N GLU A 56 -6.67 9.51 -0.09
CA GLU A 56 -7.77 9.54 0.88
C GLU A 56 -7.28 9.37 2.32
N GLU A 57 -6.21 8.61 2.55
CA GLU A 57 -5.66 8.38 3.91
C GLU A 57 -4.46 9.26 4.24
N MET A 58 -4.12 10.19 3.34
CA MET A 58 -3.03 11.16 3.46
C MET A 58 -1.67 10.53 3.77
N ALA A 59 -1.35 9.37 3.19
CA ALA A 59 -0.02 8.79 3.28
C ALA A 59 0.99 9.72 2.60
N ARG A 60 1.91 10.29 3.38
CA ARG A 60 2.92 11.26 2.88
C ARG A 60 4.35 10.73 2.86
N THR A 61 4.59 9.56 3.45
CA THR A 61 5.90 8.89 3.43
C THR A 61 5.71 7.40 3.13
N LEU A 62 6.74 6.78 2.55
CA LEU A 62 6.74 5.36 2.24
C LEU A 62 6.54 4.50 3.50
N GLU A 63 7.15 4.93 4.61
CA GLU A 63 6.95 4.32 5.93
C GLU A 63 5.49 4.39 6.39
N ASP A 64 4.84 5.57 6.34
CA ASP A 64 3.43 5.69 6.76
C ASP A 64 2.51 4.80 5.91
N CYS A 65 2.74 4.78 4.59
CA CYS A 65 2.01 3.94 3.66
C CYS A 65 2.12 2.46 4.03
N LEU A 66 3.34 1.92 4.10
CA LEU A 66 3.56 0.48 4.29
C LEU A 66 3.40 0.02 5.75
N SER A 67 3.58 0.88 6.75
CA SER A 67 3.53 0.48 8.17
C SER A 67 2.21 0.78 8.86
N ARG A 68 1.44 1.79 8.44
CA ARG A 68 0.23 2.24 9.15
C ARG A 68 -1.05 2.06 8.33
N ARG A 69 -1.01 2.46 7.05
CA ARG A 69 -2.16 2.39 6.14
C ARG A 69 -2.40 0.96 5.67
N ILE A 70 -1.34 0.37 5.11
CA ILE A 70 -1.38 -0.98 4.54
C ILE A 70 -0.95 -2.03 5.57
N ARG A 71 -0.11 -1.64 6.54
CA ARG A 71 0.45 -2.52 7.59
C ARG A 71 1.22 -3.74 7.05
N ALA A 72 1.72 -3.65 5.82
CA ALA A 72 2.54 -4.68 5.19
C ALA A 72 3.88 -4.88 5.92
N LEU A 73 4.45 -3.81 6.51
CA LEU A 73 5.73 -3.87 7.21
C LEU A 73 5.71 -4.85 8.39
N GLN A 74 4.60 -4.91 9.13
CA GLN A 74 4.42 -5.82 10.26
C GLN A 74 4.18 -7.27 9.83
N LEU A 75 3.77 -7.50 8.58
CA LEU A 75 3.56 -8.83 8.02
C LEU A 75 4.86 -9.41 7.48
N ASP A 76 5.57 -8.64 6.64
CA ASP A 76 6.83 -9.07 6.06
C ASP A 76 7.73 -7.89 5.67
N ALA A 77 8.71 -7.61 6.54
CA ALA A 77 9.66 -6.53 6.32
C ALA A 77 10.61 -6.79 5.14
N ARG A 78 10.94 -8.05 4.80
CA ARG A 78 11.82 -8.35 3.65
C ARG A 78 11.09 -8.05 2.35
N GLU A 79 9.84 -8.46 2.27
CA GLU A 79 9.00 -8.18 1.12
C GLU A 79 8.76 -6.69 0.97
N CYS A 80 8.53 -5.97 2.07
CA CYS A 80 8.39 -4.51 2.03
C CYS A 80 9.63 -3.80 1.47
N ILE A 81 10.84 -4.25 1.82
CA ILE A 81 12.08 -3.71 1.24
C ILE A 81 12.13 -4.00 -0.27
N ARG A 82 11.70 -5.19 -0.71
CA ARG A 82 11.68 -5.56 -2.13
C ARG A 82 10.74 -4.67 -2.96
N ILE A 83 9.55 -4.36 -2.43
CA ILE A 83 8.53 -3.58 -3.14
C ILE A 83 8.67 -2.06 -2.94
N ALA A 84 9.51 -1.62 -2.00
CA ALA A 84 9.71 -0.22 -1.66
C ALA A 84 9.93 0.69 -2.89
N PRO A 85 10.76 0.33 -3.89
CA PRO A 85 10.97 1.19 -5.06
C PRO A 85 9.70 1.39 -5.91
N GLU A 86 8.90 0.33 -6.10
CA GLU A 86 7.66 0.42 -6.89
C GLU A 86 6.60 1.26 -6.16
N VAL A 87 6.44 1.03 -4.84
CA VAL A 87 5.50 1.80 -4.02
C VAL A 87 5.90 3.27 -3.95
N ALA A 88 7.20 3.56 -3.77
CA ALA A 88 7.71 4.93 -3.77
C ALA A 88 7.45 5.64 -5.10
N ALA A 89 7.60 4.96 -6.24
CA ALA A 89 7.33 5.54 -7.56
C ALA A 89 5.85 5.89 -7.74
N ILE A 90 4.94 5.03 -7.28
CA ILE A 90 3.49 5.32 -7.30
C ILE A 90 3.18 6.52 -6.41
N MET A 91 3.71 6.53 -5.18
CA MET A 91 3.52 7.67 -4.27
C MET A 91 4.09 8.97 -4.83
N ALA A 92 5.25 8.93 -5.48
CA ALA A 92 5.88 10.11 -6.04
C ALA A 92 5.05 10.72 -7.16
N PHE A 93 4.50 9.88 -8.03
CA PHE A 93 3.57 10.31 -9.07
C PHE A 93 2.34 11.01 -8.47
N GLU A 94 1.70 10.39 -7.48
CA GLU A 94 0.50 10.93 -6.82
C GLU A 94 0.76 12.20 -6.01
N LEU A 95 1.96 12.35 -5.44
CA LEU A 95 2.36 13.50 -4.62
C LEU A 95 3.05 14.63 -5.43
N GLY A 96 3.26 14.45 -6.73
CA GLY A 96 4.02 15.39 -7.57
C GLY A 96 5.48 15.52 -7.14
N LYS A 97 6.11 14.40 -6.75
CA LYS A 97 7.52 14.31 -6.34
C LYS A 97 8.39 13.73 -7.45
N ASP A 98 9.70 13.88 -7.29
CA ASP A 98 10.69 13.48 -8.28
C ASP A 98 11.44 12.20 -7.87
N LYS A 99 12.38 11.77 -8.72
CA LYS A 99 13.23 10.61 -8.49
C LYS A 99 14.16 10.75 -7.28
N ALA A 100 14.50 11.98 -6.89
CA ALA A 100 15.32 12.21 -5.70
C ALA A 100 14.50 11.86 -4.44
N TRP A 101 13.24 12.28 -4.39
CA TRP A 101 12.32 11.92 -3.31
C TRP A 101 12.08 10.41 -3.25
N GLU A 102 11.86 9.73 -4.38
CA GLU A 102 11.73 8.26 -4.42
C GLU A 102 12.94 7.58 -3.75
N SER A 103 14.15 7.98 -4.18
CA SER A 103 15.40 7.40 -3.68
C SER A 103 15.57 7.64 -2.18
N GLU A 104 15.29 8.86 -1.71
CA GLU A 104 15.34 9.23 -0.29
C GLU A 104 14.37 8.40 0.56
N GLN A 105 13.13 8.24 0.09
CA GLN A 105 12.11 7.43 0.78
C GLN A 105 12.51 5.97 0.86
N VAL A 106 12.99 5.38 -0.24
CA VAL A 106 13.42 3.98 -0.28
C VAL A 106 14.60 3.75 0.65
N GLU A 107 15.59 4.64 0.65
CA GLU A 107 16.77 4.54 1.50
C GLU A 107 16.42 4.65 2.99
N ALA A 108 15.61 5.65 3.36
CA ALA A 108 15.15 5.85 4.73
C ALA A 108 14.30 4.66 5.22
N PHE A 109 13.36 4.19 4.39
CA PHE A 109 12.50 3.08 4.72
C PHE A 109 13.28 1.76 4.85
N THR A 110 14.25 1.51 3.98
CA THR A 110 15.07 0.30 4.02
C THR A 110 15.87 0.24 5.32
N ARG A 111 16.49 1.37 5.74
CA ARG A 111 17.19 1.44 7.03
C ARG A 111 16.29 1.16 8.23
N LEU A 112 15.05 1.64 8.21
CA LEU A 112 14.09 1.39 9.28
C LEU A 112 13.61 -0.07 9.27
N SER A 113 13.38 -0.63 8.09
CA SER A 113 12.84 -1.97 7.91
C SER A 113 13.85 -3.05 8.28
N THR A 114 15.15 -2.82 8.11
CA THR A 114 16.19 -3.77 8.55
C THR A 114 16.19 -3.98 10.06
N LEU A 115 15.78 -2.99 10.86
CA LEU A 115 15.60 -3.14 12.31
C LEU A 115 14.47 -4.13 12.64
N HIS A 116 13.47 -4.24 11.77
CA HIS A 116 12.34 -5.17 11.93
C HIS A 116 12.71 -6.62 11.54
N LEU A 117 13.89 -6.84 10.94
CA LEU A 117 14.39 -8.18 10.59
C LEU A 117 15.20 -8.86 11.72
N LEU A 118 15.50 -8.14 12.79
CA LEU A 118 16.34 -8.60 13.89
C LEU A 118 15.57 -9.24 15.05
N ASN A 119 14.25 -9.42 14.91
CA ASN A 119 13.37 -10.07 15.87
C ASN A 119 12.86 -11.41 15.35
#